data_AF-A0A8T0RPG0-F1
#
_entry.id   AF-A0A8T0RPG0-F1
#
_cell.length_a   1.000
_cell.length_b   1.000
_cell.length_c   1.000
_cell.angle_alpha   90.00
_cell.angle_beta   90.00
_cell.angle_gamma   90.00
#
_symmetry.space_group_name_H-M   'P 1'
#
loop_
_entity.id
_entity.type
_entity.pdbx_description
1 polymer ?
#
loop_
_entity_poly.entity_id
_entity_poly.type
_entity_poly.pdbx_seq_one_letter_code
_entity_poly.pdbx_strand_id
1 'polypeptide(L)'
;MVVEEITEGVKNISVAGDAAASGGAAGGEGQKRGGGGGSSNRIQVSNTKKPLFFYVNLAKRYMQQHGDVELSALGMAIATVVTVAEILKNNGFAVEKKIRTSTVEINDESRGRPFQKAKVRKFYDISLLQC
;
A
#
# COMPACT_ATOMS: atom_id res chain seq x y z
N MET A 1 -18.64 -17.13 24.52
CA MET A 1 -19.16 -15.81 24.06
C MET A 1 -18.33 -15.38 22.87
N VAL A 2 -19.03 -14.86 21.87
CA VAL A 2 -18.66 -14.82 20.46
C VAL A 2 -17.46 -13.89 20.23
N VAL A 3 -16.41 -14.41 19.58
CA VAL A 3 -15.40 -13.58 18.92
C VAL A 3 -15.96 -13.18 17.55
N GLU A 4 -16.63 -12.03 17.48
CA GLU A 4 -17.07 -11.49 16.20
C GLU A 4 -15.86 -10.99 15.41
N GLU A 5 -15.44 -11.83 14.46
CA GLU A 5 -14.55 -11.51 13.37
C GLU A 5 -15.26 -10.52 12.43
N ILE A 6 -14.78 -9.27 12.36
CA ILE A 6 -15.22 -8.33 11.34
C ILE A 6 -14.19 -8.35 10.21
N THR A 7 -14.58 -9.09 9.18
CA THR A 7 -13.88 -9.28 7.91
C THR A 7 -13.88 -8.02 7.04
N GLU A 8 -12.85 -7.99 6.18
CA GLU A 8 -12.79 -7.40 4.84
C GLU A 8 -13.31 -5.97 4.58
N GLY A 9 -12.40 -5.11 4.11
CA GLY A 9 -12.81 -3.84 3.52
C GLY A 9 -11.67 -2.87 3.20
N VAL A 10 -10.55 -3.34 2.65
CA VAL A 10 -9.61 -2.44 1.97
C VAL A 10 -9.07 -3.13 0.72
N LYS A 11 -10.00 -3.53 -0.17
CA LYS A 11 -9.66 -3.79 -1.57
C LYS A 11 -9.69 -2.44 -2.29
N ASN A 12 -8.55 -2.09 -2.88
CA ASN A 12 -8.46 -1.19 -4.02
C ASN A 12 -8.57 0.31 -3.67
N ILE A 13 -7.51 0.91 -3.13
CA ILE A 13 -7.20 2.29 -3.52
C ILE A 13 -6.58 2.18 -4.92
N SER A 14 -7.44 2.27 -5.93
CA SER A 14 -7.03 2.70 -7.25
C SER A 14 -7.02 4.21 -7.18
N VAL A 15 -5.84 4.83 -7.23
CA VAL A 15 -5.75 6.27 -7.52
C VAL A 15 -6.16 6.40 -8.99
N ALA A 16 -7.45 6.61 -9.23
CA ALA A 16 -7.97 6.84 -10.56
C ALA A 16 -7.53 8.24 -11.00
N GLY A 17 -6.72 8.30 -12.05
CA GLY A 17 -6.84 9.39 -13.00
C GLY A 17 -8.14 9.22 -13.78
N ASP A 18 -8.81 10.33 -14.06
CA ASP A 18 -10.10 10.41 -14.75
C ASP A 18 -10.21 9.50 -15.99
N ALA A 19 -11.22 8.63 -16.00
CA ALA A 19 -12.08 8.34 -17.14
C ALA A 19 -13.23 7.39 -16.73
N ALA A 20 -14.39 7.61 -17.34
CA ALA A 20 -15.71 7.12 -16.96
C ALA A 20 -15.99 5.62 -17.21
N ALA A 21 -16.95 5.10 -16.41
CA ALA A 21 -17.91 3.99 -16.63
C ALA A 21 -17.46 2.72 -17.40
N SER A 22 -17.59 1.50 -16.88
CA SER A 22 -18.86 0.87 -16.53
C SER A 22 -18.66 -0.57 -15.96
N GLY A 23 -19.61 -1.04 -15.14
CA GLY A 23 -20.15 -2.41 -15.23
C GLY A 23 -19.47 -3.57 -14.47
N GLY A 24 -20.00 -3.90 -13.29
CA GLY A 24 -20.61 -5.21 -13.00
C GLY A 24 -19.80 -6.52 -13.04
N ALA A 25 -19.40 -6.96 -11.84
CA ALA A 25 -19.57 -8.29 -11.23
C ALA A 25 -18.82 -9.56 -11.73
N ALA A 26 -18.34 -10.28 -10.69
CA ALA A 26 -18.18 -11.73 -10.52
C ALA A 26 -16.87 -12.42 -10.94
N GLY A 27 -16.20 -13.01 -9.93
CA GLY A 27 -15.12 -14.01 -10.02
C GLY A 27 -14.54 -14.22 -8.61
N GLY A 28 -14.49 -15.42 -8.01
CA GLY A 28 -14.19 -16.70 -8.64
C GLY A 28 -12.68 -16.86 -8.72
N GLU A 29 -12.12 -17.65 -7.78
CA GLU A 29 -10.85 -18.40 -7.82
C GLU A 29 -9.53 -17.68 -8.21
N GLY A 30 -8.42 -18.26 -7.75
CA GLY A 30 -7.10 -17.65 -7.82
C GLY A 30 -6.72 -17.21 -9.24
N GLN A 31 -6.43 -15.91 -9.39
CA GLN A 31 -5.91 -15.37 -10.63
C GLN A 31 -4.69 -14.49 -10.36
N LYS A 32 -3.53 -15.13 -10.50
CA LYS A 32 -2.32 -14.50 -10.99
C LYS A 32 -2.67 -13.75 -12.29
N ARG A 33 -2.69 -12.42 -12.28
CA ARG A 33 -2.70 -11.49 -13.44
C ARG A 33 -2.09 -10.18 -12.90
N GLY A 34 -0.87 -9.74 -13.22
CA GLY A 34 -0.15 -9.92 -14.47
C GLY A 34 -0.83 -9.09 -15.56
N GLY A 35 -0.45 -7.80 -15.67
CA GLY A 35 -0.81 -6.90 -16.77
C GLY A 35 -1.18 -5.49 -16.29
N GLY A 36 -0.48 -4.41 -16.60
CA GLY A 36 0.51 -4.19 -17.67
C GLY A 36 1.97 -4.20 -17.23
N GLY A 37 2.84 -4.61 -18.15
CA GLY A 37 4.28 -4.43 -18.03
C GLY A 37 4.61 -2.94 -17.88
N GLY A 38 5.40 -2.63 -16.87
CA GLY A 38 5.86 -1.28 -16.59
C GLY A 38 6.56 -1.27 -15.25
N SER A 39 7.87 -1.50 -15.28
CA SER A 39 8.89 -0.80 -14.47
C SER A 39 8.38 0.06 -13.31
N SER A 40 7.71 -0.52 -12.30
CA SER A 40 7.22 0.22 -11.15
C SER A 40 7.81 -0.39 -9.90
N ASN A 41 8.77 0.33 -9.36
CA ASN A 41 9.52 0.06 -8.16
C ASN A 41 8.72 0.38 -6.88
N ARG A 42 7.39 0.29 -6.89
CA ARG A 42 6.53 0.76 -5.81
C ARG A 42 5.88 -0.39 -5.02
N ILE A 43 5.99 -0.34 -3.70
CA ILE A 43 5.44 -1.31 -2.76
C ILE A 43 4.41 -0.60 -1.89
N GLN A 44 3.15 -1.01 -2.03
CA GLN A 44 2.08 -0.57 -1.14
C GLN A 44 2.00 -1.47 0.09
N VAL A 45 2.21 -0.88 1.26
CA VAL A 45 2.07 -1.52 2.56
C VAL A 45 0.67 -1.27 3.10
N SER A 46 -0.04 -2.36 3.35
CA SER A 46 -1.36 -2.38 3.97
C SER A 46 -1.29 -3.06 5.34
N ASN A 47 -2.37 -2.94 6.12
CA ASN A 47 -2.40 -3.50 7.46
C ASN A 47 -2.84 -4.98 7.49
N THR A 48 -2.24 -5.70 8.45
CA THR A 48 -2.69 -6.89 9.20
C THR A 48 -2.53 -8.33 8.71
N LYS A 49 -1.86 -8.67 7.60
CA LYS A 49 -1.62 -10.12 7.30
C LYS A 49 -0.20 -10.51 6.88
N LYS A 50 0.63 -9.54 6.48
CA LYS A 50 2.01 -9.83 6.07
C LYS A 50 2.96 -9.54 7.24
N PRO A 51 3.90 -10.45 7.55
CA PRO A 51 4.90 -10.19 8.59
C PRO A 51 5.82 -9.04 8.16
N LEU A 52 6.41 -8.32 9.12
CA LEU A 52 7.31 -7.19 8.87
C LEU A 52 8.40 -7.52 7.81
N PHE A 53 9.06 -8.67 7.98
CA PHE A 53 10.14 -9.12 7.11
C PHE A 53 9.72 -9.44 5.68
N PHE A 54 8.43 -9.63 5.42
CA PHE A 54 7.94 -9.76 4.04
C PHE A 54 8.26 -8.51 3.23
N TYR A 55 7.98 -7.33 3.79
CA TYR A 55 8.23 -6.05 3.12
C TYR A 55 9.71 -5.72 3.02
N VAL A 56 10.51 -6.08 4.03
CA VAL A 56 11.97 -5.93 3.98
C VAL A 56 12.57 -6.74 2.84
N ASN A 57 12.20 -8.02 2.72
CA ASN A 57 12.73 -8.90 1.67
C ASN A 57 12.24 -8.50 0.28
N LEU A 58 10.99 -8.04 0.17
CA LEU A 58 10.45 -7.52 -1.08
C LEU A 58 11.19 -6.26 -1.54
N ALA A 59 11.44 -5.33 -0.62
CA ALA A 59 12.18 -4.10 -0.91
C ALA A 59 13.60 -4.39 -1.39
N LYS A 60 14.31 -5.33 -0.74
CA LYS A 60 15.64 -5.78 -1.20
C LYS A 60 15.60 -6.30 -2.63
N ARG A 61 14.60 -7.12 -2.97
CA ARG A 61 14.46 -7.65 -4.34
C ARG A 61 14.17 -6.53 -5.36
N TYR A 62 13.34 -5.56 -5.00
CA TYR A 62 12.98 -4.44 -5.88
C TYR A 62 14.18 -3.53 -6.14
N MET A 63 14.95 -3.21 -5.09
CA MET A 63 16.20 -2.47 -5.20
C MET A 63 17.18 -3.16 -6.15
N GLN A 64 17.37 -4.48 -6.04
CA GLN A 64 18.27 -5.23 -6.93
C GLN A 64 17.84 -5.22 -8.40
N GLN A 65 16.53 -5.07 -8.67
CA GLN A 65 15.98 -5.09 -10.03
C GLN A 65 15.94 -3.69 -10.67
N HIS A 66 15.74 -2.64 -9.86
CA HIS A 66 15.45 -1.28 -10.35
C HIS A 66 16.43 -0.21 -9.87
N GLY A 67 17.28 -0.52 -8.88
CA GLY A 67 18.20 0.41 -8.22
C GLY A 67 17.57 1.25 -7.11
N ASP A 68 16.25 1.36 -7.08
CA ASP A 68 15.48 2.10 -6.09
C ASP A 68 14.14 1.41 -5.79
N VAL A 69 13.48 1.86 -4.73
CA VAL A 69 12.14 1.38 -4.34
C VAL A 69 11.34 2.49 -3.64
N GLU A 70 10.05 2.54 -3.91
CA GLU A 70 9.10 3.45 -3.26
C GLU A 70 8.17 2.67 -2.34
N LEU A 71 8.14 3.02 -1.06
CA LEU A 71 7.29 2.39 -0.06
C LEU A 71 6.13 3.32 0.29
N SER A 72 4.90 2.88 0.03
CA SER A 72 3.71 3.67 0.30
C SER A 72 2.83 3.05 1.37
N ALA A 73 2.30 3.85 2.30
CA ALA A 73 1.41 3.38 3.37
C ALA A 73 0.29 4.35 3.71
N LEU A 74 -0.77 3.80 4.31
CA LEU A 74 -1.97 4.50 4.72
C LEU A 74 -2.34 4.17 6.17
N GLY A 75 -2.62 5.20 6.97
CA GLY A 75 -3.08 5.04 8.35
C GLY A 75 -2.15 4.19 9.21
N MET A 76 -2.66 3.14 9.87
CA MET A 76 -1.83 2.31 10.78
C MET A 76 -0.62 1.65 10.11
N ALA A 77 -0.66 1.41 8.79
CA ALA A 77 0.45 0.80 8.06
C ALA A 77 1.68 1.73 7.93
N ILE A 78 1.55 3.01 8.27
CA ILE A 78 2.65 3.99 8.20
C ILE A 78 3.82 3.55 9.09
N ALA A 79 3.52 3.07 10.30
CA ALA A 79 4.54 2.60 11.23
C ALA A 79 5.40 1.48 10.60
N THR A 80 4.76 0.54 9.91
CA THR A 80 5.45 -0.56 9.21
C THR A 80 6.41 -0.06 8.14
N VAL A 81 6.02 0.94 7.33
CA VAL A 81 6.90 1.51 6.30
C VAL A 81 8.10 2.22 6.91
N VAL A 82 7.88 2.98 7.98
CA VAL A 82 8.98 3.67 8.69
C VAL A 82 9.97 2.63 9.23
N THR A 83 9.48 1.59 9.91
CA THR A 83 10.34 0.52 10.42
C THR A 83 11.09 -0.22 9.31
N VAL A 84 10.44 -0.51 8.17
CA VAL A 84 11.11 -1.17 7.03
C VAL A 84 12.21 -0.27 6.46
N ALA A 85 11.95 1.02 6.28
CA ALA A 85 12.95 1.97 5.81
C ALA A 85 14.13 2.08 6.79
N GLU A 86 13.86 2.15 8.09
CA GLU A 86 14.90 2.14 9.13
C GLU A 86 15.74 0.86 9.09
N ILE A 87 15.13 -0.32 8.98
CA ILE A 87 15.86 -1.59 8.88
C ILE A 87 16.79 -1.60 7.66
N LEU A 88 16.32 -1.10 6.51
CA LEU A 88 17.13 -1.09 5.29
C LEU A 88 18.30 -0.10 5.39
N LYS A 89 18.07 1.09 5.96
CA LYS A 89 19.12 2.10 6.19
C LYS A 89 20.15 1.64 7.23
N ASN A 90 19.70 1.11 8.36
CA ASN A 90 20.58 0.67 9.45
C ASN A 90 21.51 -0.48 9.06
N ASN A 91 21.05 -1.34 8.14
CA ASN A 91 21.86 -2.43 7.60
C ASN A 91 22.70 -2.02 6.38
N GLY A 92 22.69 -0.74 5.97
CA GLY A 92 23.47 -0.23 4.84
C GLY A 92 22.99 -0.71 3.46
N PHE A 93 21.74 -1.17 3.33
CA PHE A 93 21.21 -1.62 2.03
C PHE A 93 20.70 -0.46 1.16
N ALA A 94 20.31 0.66 1.77
CA ALA A 94 19.74 1.78 1.06
C ALA A 94 19.88 3.10 1.81
N VAL A 95 19.74 4.20 1.07
CA VAL A 95 19.59 5.56 1.60
C VAL A 95 18.23 6.13 1.22
N GLU A 96 17.67 6.96 2.09
CA GLU A 96 16.42 7.66 1.75
C GLU A 96 16.68 8.77 0.74
N LYS A 97 15.89 8.77 -0.33
CA LYS A 97 15.95 9.78 -1.39
C LYS A 97 14.90 10.86 -1.17
N LYS A 98 13.69 10.46 -0.77
CA LYS A 98 12.55 11.38 -0.63
C LYS A 98 11.51 10.81 0.32
N ILE A 99 10.91 11.68 1.13
CA ILE A 99 9.74 11.38 1.95
C ILE A 99 8.62 12.34 1.54
N ARG A 100 7.44 11.79 1.27
CA ARG A 100 6.23 12.56 0.93
C ARG A 100 5.10 12.15 1.85
N THR A 101 4.38 13.15 2.35
CA THR A 101 3.16 12.95 3.14
C THR A 101 2.00 13.66 2.48
N SER A 102 0.86 13.00 2.40
CA SER A 102 -0.37 13.54 1.83
C SER A 102 -1.56 13.21 2.73
N THR A 103 -2.61 14.02 2.65
CA THR A 103 -3.93 13.73 3.22
C THR A 103 -4.86 13.31 2.10
N VAL A 104 -5.53 12.19 2.28
CA VAL A 104 -6.51 11.66 1.33
C VAL A 104 -7.86 11.60 2.03
N GLU A 105 -8.86 12.25 1.46
CA GLU A 105 -10.25 12.12 1.88
C GLU A 105 -10.82 10.82 1.33
N ILE A 106 -11.58 10.11 2.17
CA ILE A 106 -12.14 8.81 1.81
C ILE A 106 -13.64 8.88 1.95
N ASN A 107 -14.30 8.60 0.84
CA ASN A 107 -15.73 8.41 0.74
C ASN A 107 -16.00 6.90 0.78
N ASP A 108 -16.67 6.43 1.83
CA ASP A 108 -17.05 5.02 1.98
C ASP A 108 -18.54 4.88 1.60
N GLU A 109 -18.82 4.73 0.31
CA GLU A 109 -20.19 4.54 -0.22
C GLU A 109 -20.75 3.13 0.04
N SER A 110 -19.94 2.21 0.58
CA SER A 110 -20.26 0.78 0.64
C SER A 110 -21.04 0.36 1.89
N ARG A 111 -21.10 1.22 2.91
CA ARG A 111 -21.81 0.93 4.16
C ARG A 111 -23.12 1.70 4.12
N GLY A 112 -24.25 1.00 3.99
CA GLY A 112 -25.62 1.54 3.84
C GLY A 112 -26.17 2.42 4.98
N ARG A 113 -25.30 3.10 5.72
CA ARG A 113 -25.61 4.17 6.65
C ARG A 113 -24.88 5.42 6.14
N PRO A 114 -25.57 6.53 5.82
CA PRO A 114 -24.92 7.74 5.36
C PRO A 114 -23.96 8.21 6.45
N PHE A 115 -22.66 8.01 6.26
CA PHE A 115 -21.66 8.51 7.16
C PHE A 115 -21.60 10.03 6.96
N GLN A 116 -21.97 10.78 7.99
CA GLN A 116 -22.26 12.22 7.89
C GLN A 116 -21.00 13.12 7.85
N LYS A 117 -19.78 12.55 7.71
CA LYS A 117 -18.50 13.28 7.77
C LYS A 117 -17.40 12.65 6.91
N ALA A 118 -16.64 13.42 6.14
CA ALA A 118 -15.48 12.90 5.40
C ALA A 118 -14.45 12.25 6.35
N LYS A 119 -13.91 11.07 5.98
CA LYS A 119 -12.84 10.41 6.74
C LYS A 119 -11.50 10.67 6.07
N VAL A 120 -10.68 11.53 6.68
CA VAL A 120 -9.32 11.81 6.19
C VAL A 120 -8.36 10.72 6.67
N ARG A 121 -7.57 10.13 5.77
CA ARG A 121 -6.40 9.30 6.12
C ARG A 121 -5.11 9.95 5.64
N LYS A 122 -4.03 9.75 6.40
CA LYS A 122 -2.69 10.15 6.00
C LYS A 122 -2.10 9.08 5.08
N PHE A 123 -1.46 9.53 4.00
CA PHE A 123 -0.72 8.75 3.01
C PHE A 123 0.76 9.12 3.13
N TYR A 124 1.63 8.13 3.18
CA TYR A 124 3.08 8.30 3.25
C TYR A 124 3.71 7.58 2.06
N ASP A 125 4.70 8.22 1.44
CA ASP A 125 5.53 7.66 0.39
C ASP A 125 7.00 7.90 0.72
N ILE A 126 7.80 6.83 0.78
CA ILE A 126 9.23 6.89 1.05
C ILE A 126 9.98 6.25 -0.13
N SER A 127 10.75 7.04 -0.86
CA SER A 127 11.63 6.55 -1.93
C SER A 127 13.02 6.26 -1.34
N LEU A 128 13.51 5.05 -1.53
CA LEU A 128 14.83 4.57 -1.09
C LEU A 128 15.68 4.24 -2.33
N LEU A 129 16.95 4.64 -2.31
CA LEU A 129 17.95 4.31 -3.32
C LEU A 129 18.89 3.23 -2.78
N GLN A 130 19.20 2.22 -3.57
CA GLN A 130 20.16 1.18 -3.19
C GLN A 130 21.57 1.77 -3.02
N CYS A 131 22.29 1.32 -1.98
CA CYS A 131 23.71 1.60 -1.79
C CYS A 131 24.62 0.75 -2.70
#